data_AF-A0A9E2J2N8-F1
#
_entry.id   AF-A0A9E2J2N8-F1
#
_cell.length_a   1.000
_cell.length_b   1.000
_cell.length_c   1.000
_cell.angle_alpha   90.00
_cell.angle_beta   90.00
_cell.angle_gamma   90.00
#
_symmetry.space_group_name_H-M   'P 1'
#
loop_
_entity.id
_entity.type
_entity.pdbx_description
1 polymer ?
#
loop_
_entity_poly.entity_id
_entity_poly.type
_entity_poly.pdbx_seq_one_letter_code
_entity_poly.pdbx_strand_id
1 'polypeptide(L)'
;MPSRNQYLKELRREYLKAEPRKAKSGLLDEARKRTKLERKYLIKKLKPKSNLDKLPGERKRRKSYYDNRVKTALVKCWRIFDYPCGQRLEPLLKTATERLRKLGELNCSDKTADKLKTISFRTIDEKLKHQKEVERQKRKYHKKIHPLLYQKIPVKVSFEQDRTKSGNIQIDLVEHCGSSAAGEYINTLSNTDICFGWWEGEAVMGRSQERTQIGLSLARGRWPFDWSEIHSDNDTAFINWHLFNYCQKDQLGFSRSRPYKKNDNCLVEQKNWACEKVRWLSAV
;
A
#
# COMPACT_ATOMS: atom_id res chain seq x y z
N MET A 1 -15.91 -15.04 -33.97
CA MET A 1 -15.32 -16.41 -34.02
C MET A 1 -16.21 -17.52 -33.45
N PRO A 2 -16.99 -17.33 -32.36
CA PRO A 2 -17.86 -18.38 -31.80
C PRO A 2 -18.97 -18.83 -32.77
N SER A 3 -19.66 -17.87 -33.39
CA SER A 3 -20.78 -18.09 -34.32
C SER A 3 -20.45 -18.99 -35.50
N ARG A 4 -19.26 -18.82 -36.10
CA ARG A 4 -18.80 -19.65 -37.23
C ARG A 4 -18.59 -21.11 -36.84
N ASN A 5 -18.04 -21.38 -35.64
CA ASN A 5 -17.82 -22.75 -35.19
C ASN A 5 -19.12 -23.42 -34.75
N GLN A 6 -20.09 -22.66 -34.23
CA GLN A 6 -21.43 -23.15 -33.92
C GLN A 6 -22.18 -23.58 -35.18
N TYR A 7 -22.22 -22.73 -36.20
CA TYR A 7 -22.77 -23.06 -37.53
C TYR A 7 -22.14 -24.34 -38.12
N LEU A 8 -20.80 -24.47 -38.05
CA LEU A 8 -20.11 -25.66 -38.55
C LEU A 8 -20.41 -26.94 -37.74
N LYS A 9 -20.80 -26.83 -36.46
CA LYS A 9 -21.20 -27.98 -35.64
C LYS A 9 -22.60 -28.46 -36.01
N GLU A 10 -23.53 -27.56 -36.27
CA GLU A 10 -24.88 -27.86 -36.74
C GLU A 10 -24.82 -28.48 -38.15
N LEU A 11 -24.13 -27.82 -39.08
CA LEU A 11 -23.92 -28.30 -40.44
C LEU A 11 -23.26 -29.68 -40.48
N ARG A 12 -22.34 -29.99 -39.54
CA ARG A 12 -21.71 -31.32 -39.45
C ARG A 12 -22.74 -32.42 -39.18
N ARG A 13 -23.76 -32.17 -38.37
CA ARG A 13 -24.81 -33.16 -38.10
C ARG A 13 -25.58 -33.48 -39.38
N GLU A 14 -25.93 -32.46 -40.14
CA GLU A 14 -26.63 -32.60 -41.42
C GLU A 14 -25.75 -33.25 -42.50
N TYR A 15 -24.49 -32.83 -42.60
CA TYR A 15 -23.52 -33.37 -43.55
C TYR A 15 -23.22 -34.86 -43.32
N LEU A 16 -23.19 -35.30 -42.05
CA LEU A 16 -22.99 -36.71 -41.70
C LEU A 16 -24.24 -37.56 -41.91
N LYS A 17 -25.45 -36.98 -41.79
CA LYS A 17 -26.73 -37.66 -42.03
C LYS A 17 -27.13 -37.73 -43.51
N ALA A 18 -26.64 -36.83 -44.35
CA ALA A 18 -26.93 -36.87 -45.77
C ALA A 18 -26.39 -38.17 -46.42
N GLU A 19 -27.22 -38.90 -47.15
CA GLU A 19 -26.81 -40.09 -47.92
C GLU A 19 -26.43 -39.75 -49.37
N PRO A 20 -27.22 -38.97 -50.14
CA PRO A 20 -26.86 -38.67 -51.52
C PRO A 20 -25.68 -37.69 -51.64
N ARG A 21 -24.76 -38.00 -52.56
CA ARG A 21 -23.57 -37.17 -52.85
C ARG A 21 -23.93 -35.75 -53.28
N LYS A 22 -25.06 -35.58 -53.97
CA LYS A 22 -25.59 -34.28 -54.40
C LYS A 22 -25.98 -33.39 -53.19
N ALA A 23 -26.63 -33.97 -52.18
CA ALA A 23 -26.98 -33.26 -50.95
C ALA A 23 -25.74 -32.81 -50.15
N LYS A 24 -24.74 -33.69 -50.02
CA LYS A 24 -23.44 -33.32 -49.40
C LYS A 24 -22.74 -32.19 -50.15
N SER A 25 -22.84 -32.15 -51.48
CA SER A 25 -22.25 -31.08 -52.28
C SER A 25 -22.94 -29.74 -52.01
N GLY A 26 -24.28 -29.72 -51.98
CA GLY A 26 -25.06 -28.52 -51.70
C GLY A 26 -24.75 -27.92 -50.33
N LEU A 27 -24.68 -28.76 -49.29
CA LEU A 27 -24.29 -28.33 -47.94
C LEU A 27 -22.88 -27.69 -47.89
N LEU A 28 -21.94 -28.22 -48.68
CA LEU A 28 -20.59 -27.66 -48.78
C LEU A 28 -20.55 -26.32 -49.53
N ASP A 29 -21.39 -26.15 -50.55
CA ASP A 29 -21.47 -24.90 -51.32
C ASP A 29 -22.12 -23.78 -50.50
N GLU A 30 -23.16 -24.12 -49.72
CA GLU A 30 -23.75 -23.21 -48.76
C GLU A 30 -22.75 -22.82 -47.65
N ALA A 31 -22.03 -23.78 -47.10
CA ALA A 31 -21.01 -23.54 -46.10
C ALA A 31 -19.87 -22.65 -46.62
N ARG A 32 -19.47 -22.83 -47.88
CA ARG A 32 -18.49 -21.97 -48.55
C ARG A 32 -19.00 -20.54 -48.66
N LYS A 33 -20.28 -20.34 -49.04
CA LYS A 33 -20.91 -19.00 -49.14
C LYS A 33 -20.95 -18.29 -47.79
N ARG A 34 -21.36 -18.98 -46.72
CA ARG A 34 -21.51 -18.38 -45.38
C ARG A 34 -20.19 -18.20 -44.63
N THR A 35 -19.24 -19.13 -44.76
CA THR A 35 -18.01 -19.13 -43.95
C THR A 35 -16.78 -18.60 -44.68
N LYS A 36 -16.86 -18.42 -46.01
CA LYS A 36 -15.74 -18.07 -46.91
C LYS A 36 -14.53 -19.03 -46.81
N LEU A 37 -14.75 -20.25 -46.34
CA LEU A 37 -13.71 -21.28 -46.23
C LEU A 37 -13.64 -22.11 -47.51
N GLU A 38 -12.43 -22.57 -47.84
CA GLU A 38 -12.20 -23.45 -48.97
C GLU A 38 -12.92 -24.80 -48.78
N ARG A 39 -13.42 -25.37 -49.88
CA ARG A 39 -14.19 -26.62 -49.86
C ARG A 39 -13.41 -27.80 -49.27
N LYS A 40 -12.13 -27.95 -49.62
CA LYS A 40 -11.26 -29.00 -49.03
C LYS A 40 -11.10 -28.82 -47.52
N TYR A 41 -10.98 -27.57 -47.06
CA TYR A 41 -10.88 -27.25 -45.65
C TYR A 41 -12.17 -27.55 -44.88
N LEU A 42 -13.34 -27.25 -45.46
CA LEU A 42 -14.65 -27.60 -44.91
C LEU A 42 -14.82 -29.12 -44.76
N ILE A 43 -14.47 -29.90 -45.79
CA ILE A 43 -14.50 -31.37 -45.73
C ILE A 43 -13.64 -31.88 -44.57
N LYS A 44 -12.42 -31.35 -44.40
CA LYS A 44 -11.52 -31.72 -43.29
C LYS A 44 -12.11 -31.36 -41.93
N LYS A 45 -12.82 -30.24 -41.82
CA LYS A 45 -13.48 -29.80 -40.57
C LYS A 45 -14.75 -30.59 -40.25
N LEU A 46 -15.55 -31.01 -41.23
CA LEU A 46 -16.82 -31.72 -40.99
C LEU A 46 -16.64 -33.23 -40.72
N LYS A 47 -15.43 -33.77 -40.89
CA LYS A 47 -15.12 -35.16 -40.51
C LYS A 47 -15.36 -35.44 -39.01
N PRO A 48 -15.72 -36.68 -38.63
CA PRO A 48 -15.72 -37.13 -37.24
C PRO A 48 -14.36 -36.87 -36.55
N LYS A 49 -14.36 -36.46 -35.28
CA LYS A 49 -13.16 -36.17 -34.44
C LYS A 49 -12.25 -35.06 -34.98
N SER A 50 -12.80 -34.09 -35.70
CA SER A 50 -12.01 -32.96 -36.22
C SER A 50 -11.67 -31.94 -35.13
N ASN A 51 -10.82 -30.96 -35.47
CA ASN A 51 -10.48 -29.84 -34.56
C ASN A 51 -11.69 -28.97 -34.14
N LEU A 52 -12.90 -29.20 -34.67
CA LEU A 52 -14.13 -28.57 -34.16
C LEU A 52 -14.56 -29.11 -32.78
N ASP A 53 -14.12 -30.33 -32.44
CA ASP A 53 -14.46 -31.00 -31.18
C ASP A 53 -13.48 -30.63 -30.06
N LYS A 54 -12.30 -30.11 -30.42
CA LYS A 54 -11.29 -29.68 -29.44
C LYS A 54 -11.72 -28.39 -28.77
N LEU A 55 -12.04 -28.46 -27.48
CA LEU A 55 -12.16 -27.27 -26.65
C LEU A 55 -10.82 -26.53 -26.64
N PRO A 56 -10.81 -25.20 -26.74
CA PRO A 56 -9.61 -24.41 -26.54
C PRO A 56 -9.17 -24.54 -25.07
N GLY A 57 -8.40 -25.59 -24.76
CA GLY A 57 -7.98 -25.93 -23.40
C GLY A 57 -7.26 -27.26 -23.26
N GLU A 58 -7.54 -28.24 -24.13
CA GLU A 58 -6.95 -29.60 -24.05
C GLU A 58 -5.54 -29.73 -24.64
N ARG A 59 -4.73 -28.66 -24.61
CA ARG A 59 -3.30 -28.81 -24.90
C ARG A 59 -2.64 -29.45 -23.69
N LYS A 60 -2.08 -30.66 -23.85
CA LYS A 60 -1.21 -31.28 -22.83
C LYS A 60 -0.17 -30.26 -22.39
N ARG A 61 -0.21 -29.87 -21.11
CA ARG A 61 0.77 -28.95 -20.53
C ARG A 61 2.14 -29.62 -20.63
N ARG A 62 3.09 -28.97 -21.30
CA ARG A 62 4.49 -29.44 -21.35
C ARG A 62 5.02 -29.58 -19.93
N LYS A 63 5.77 -30.65 -19.66
CA LYS A 63 6.47 -30.82 -18.37
C LYS A 63 7.39 -29.61 -18.16
N SER A 64 7.23 -28.91 -17.03
CA SER A 64 8.05 -27.73 -16.73
C SER A 64 9.41 -28.17 -16.17
N TYR A 65 10.50 -27.64 -16.72
CA TYR A 65 11.87 -27.92 -16.26
C TYR A 65 12.08 -27.49 -14.78
N TYR A 66 11.54 -26.32 -14.43
CA TYR A 66 11.41 -25.82 -13.06
C TYR A 66 10.04 -26.21 -12.52
N ASP A 67 10.03 -27.36 -11.85
CA ASP A 67 8.86 -27.97 -11.23
C ASP A 67 8.40 -27.21 -9.97
N ASN A 68 7.33 -27.69 -9.35
CA ASN A 68 6.78 -27.08 -8.15
C ASN A 68 7.77 -27.14 -6.96
N ARG A 69 8.66 -28.13 -6.92
CA ARG A 69 9.67 -28.27 -5.84
C ARG A 69 10.72 -27.16 -5.93
N VAL A 70 11.17 -26.83 -7.14
CA VAL A 70 12.05 -25.66 -7.35
C VAL A 70 11.32 -24.38 -6.99
N LYS A 71 10.04 -24.26 -7.38
CA LYS A 71 9.25 -23.05 -7.08
C LYS A 71 9.08 -22.83 -5.57
N THR A 72 8.79 -23.87 -4.79
CA THR A 72 8.66 -23.75 -3.33
C THR A 72 9.96 -23.36 -2.67
N ALA A 73 11.07 -23.95 -3.08
CA ALA A 73 12.40 -23.61 -2.57
C ALA A 73 12.80 -22.17 -2.94
N LEU A 74 12.51 -21.75 -4.18
CA LEU A 74 12.73 -20.37 -4.65
C LEU A 74 11.94 -19.34 -3.84
N VAL A 75 10.67 -19.62 -3.53
CA VAL A 75 9.84 -18.74 -2.69
C VAL A 75 10.40 -18.63 -1.27
N LYS A 76 10.93 -19.72 -0.71
CA LYS A 76 11.56 -19.70 0.62
C LYS A 76 12.80 -18.80 0.61
N CYS A 77 13.71 -18.97 -0.35
CA CYS A 77 14.87 -18.11 -0.50
C CYS A 77 14.48 -16.63 -0.73
N TRP A 78 13.47 -16.36 -1.57
CA TRP A 78 13.00 -15.00 -1.83
C TRP A 78 12.47 -14.32 -0.57
N ARG A 79 11.82 -15.05 0.34
CA ARG A 79 11.39 -14.53 1.64
C ARG A 79 12.55 -14.30 2.60
N ILE A 80 13.52 -15.21 2.64
CA ILE A 80 14.71 -15.09 3.51
C ILE A 80 15.52 -13.83 3.17
N PHE A 81 15.65 -13.49 1.88
CA PHE A 81 16.39 -12.31 1.43
C PHE A 81 15.56 -11.01 1.40
N ASP A 82 14.38 -11.00 2.03
CA ASP A 82 13.48 -9.85 2.09
C ASP A 82 13.00 -9.33 0.71
N TYR A 83 12.51 -10.27 -0.11
CA TYR A 83 11.77 -10.00 -1.34
C TYR A 83 12.52 -9.24 -2.48
N PRO A 84 13.79 -9.55 -2.79
CA PRO A 84 14.54 -8.87 -3.85
C PRO A 84 13.95 -9.12 -5.25
N CYS A 85 14.28 -8.23 -6.21
CA CYS A 85 14.00 -8.47 -7.63
C CYS A 85 14.86 -9.63 -8.17
N GLY A 86 14.45 -10.26 -9.28
CA GLY A 86 15.16 -11.41 -9.84
C GLY A 86 16.64 -11.14 -10.10
N GLN A 87 16.99 -9.93 -10.54
CA GLN A 87 18.37 -9.51 -10.81
C GLN A 87 19.25 -9.54 -9.54
N ARG A 88 18.70 -9.15 -8.39
CA ARG A 88 19.39 -9.22 -7.10
C ARG A 88 19.36 -10.62 -6.51
N LEU A 89 18.28 -11.38 -6.74
CA LEU A 89 18.13 -12.73 -6.19
C LEU A 89 19.03 -13.76 -6.89
N GLU A 90 19.25 -13.65 -8.19
CA GLU A 90 20.09 -14.59 -8.95
C GLU A 90 21.51 -14.79 -8.35
N PRO A 91 22.33 -13.74 -8.14
CA PRO A 91 23.67 -13.91 -7.56
C PRO A 91 23.63 -14.42 -6.10
N LEU A 92 22.60 -14.05 -5.35
CA LEU A 92 22.39 -14.55 -3.99
C LEU A 92 22.08 -16.05 -3.96
N LEU A 93 21.26 -16.54 -4.89
CA LEU A 93 20.97 -17.97 -4.98
C LEU A 93 22.21 -18.79 -5.33
N LYS A 94 23.10 -18.27 -6.19
CA LYS A 94 24.36 -18.95 -6.54
C LYS A 94 25.25 -19.19 -5.34
N THR A 95 25.34 -18.21 -4.43
CA THR A 95 26.27 -18.23 -3.30
C THR A 95 25.66 -18.77 -2.00
N ALA A 96 24.38 -18.48 -1.75
CA ALA A 96 23.76 -18.74 -0.47
C ALA A 96 22.96 -20.05 -0.41
N THR A 97 22.63 -20.68 -1.54
CA THR A 97 21.83 -21.93 -1.56
C THR A 97 22.44 -23.04 -0.70
N GLU A 98 23.75 -23.26 -0.77
CA GLU A 98 24.43 -24.26 0.06
C GLU A 98 24.46 -23.88 1.53
N ARG A 99 24.70 -22.60 1.83
CA ARG A 99 24.72 -22.09 3.21
C ARG A 99 23.36 -22.28 3.86
N LEU A 100 22.28 -21.96 3.15
CA LEU A 100 20.90 -22.15 3.63
C LEU A 100 20.56 -23.63 3.84
N ARG A 101 21.13 -24.55 3.04
CA ARG A 101 20.97 -26.00 3.27
C ARG A 101 21.72 -26.45 4.52
N LYS A 102 22.96 -26.00 4.72
CA LYS A 102 23.78 -26.33 5.90
C LYS A 102 23.14 -25.84 7.20
N LEU A 103 22.53 -24.66 7.17
CA LEU A 103 21.84 -24.08 8.32
C LEU A 103 20.43 -24.68 8.58
N GLY A 104 19.97 -25.61 7.74
CA GLY A 104 18.62 -26.18 7.84
C GLY A 104 17.48 -25.25 7.38
N GLU A 105 17.82 -24.01 6.98
CA GLU A 105 16.88 -23.01 6.48
C GLU A 105 16.29 -23.33 5.11
N LEU A 106 16.93 -24.22 4.33
CA LEU A 106 16.41 -24.68 3.04
C LEU A 106 16.45 -26.20 2.94
N ASN A 107 15.28 -26.84 2.99
CA ASN A 107 15.16 -28.28 2.77
C ASN A 107 14.83 -28.56 1.30
N CYS A 108 15.84 -28.93 0.51
CA CYS A 108 15.69 -29.27 -0.89
C CYS A 108 16.66 -30.37 -1.33
N SER A 109 16.29 -31.12 -2.38
CA SER A 109 17.17 -32.13 -2.98
C SER A 109 18.31 -31.48 -3.76
N ASP A 110 19.41 -32.20 -3.97
CA ASP A 110 20.58 -31.70 -4.72
C ASP A 110 20.19 -31.22 -6.13
N LYS A 111 19.37 -32.00 -6.83
CA LYS A 111 18.81 -31.64 -8.15
C LYS A 111 18.02 -30.32 -8.13
N THR A 112 17.40 -29.98 -7.00
CA THR A 112 16.66 -28.72 -6.84
C THR A 112 17.61 -27.57 -6.54
N ALA A 113 18.63 -27.81 -5.70
CA ALA A 113 19.66 -26.82 -5.40
C ALA A 113 20.44 -26.41 -6.65
N ASP A 114 20.82 -27.36 -7.51
CA ASP A 114 21.53 -27.06 -8.76
C ASP A 114 20.67 -26.24 -9.73
N LYS A 115 19.37 -26.55 -9.80
CA LYS A 115 18.41 -25.75 -10.56
C LYS A 115 18.25 -24.33 -10.02
N LEU A 116 18.36 -24.12 -8.69
CA LEU A 116 18.30 -22.79 -8.09
C LEU A 116 19.57 -21.97 -8.33
N LYS A 117 20.74 -22.62 -8.46
CA LYS A 117 21.99 -21.94 -8.80
C LYS A 117 22.05 -21.52 -10.27
N THR A 118 21.41 -22.28 -11.15
CA THR A 118 21.46 -22.09 -12.60
C THR A 118 20.32 -21.24 -13.17
N ILE A 119 19.27 -20.98 -12.38
CA ILE A 119 18.10 -20.21 -12.82
C ILE A 119 18.47 -18.75 -13.13
N SER A 120 17.99 -18.23 -14.26
CA SER A 120 18.20 -16.83 -14.65
C SER A 120 17.22 -15.89 -13.95
N PHE A 121 17.61 -14.63 -13.76
CA PHE A 121 16.78 -13.58 -13.16
C PHE A 121 15.39 -13.46 -13.79
N ARG A 122 15.30 -13.55 -15.13
CA ARG A 122 14.02 -13.47 -15.84
C ARG A 122 13.09 -14.63 -15.47
N THR A 123 13.64 -15.84 -15.38
CA THR A 123 12.88 -17.03 -14.98
C THR A 123 12.44 -16.95 -13.53
N ILE A 124 13.29 -16.40 -12.65
CA ILE A 124 12.95 -16.12 -11.25
C ILE A 124 11.71 -15.22 -11.19
N ASP A 125 11.72 -14.09 -11.89
CA ASP A 125 10.62 -13.12 -11.86
C ASP A 125 9.33 -13.70 -12.46
N GLU A 126 9.42 -14.47 -13.55
CA GLU A 126 8.27 -15.17 -14.13
C GLU A 126 7.67 -16.20 -13.17
N LYS A 127 8.51 -16.99 -12.50
CA LYS A 127 8.06 -18.04 -11.57
C LYS A 127 7.50 -17.46 -10.27
N LEU A 128 8.05 -16.34 -9.80
CA LEU A 128 7.59 -15.64 -8.62
C LEU A 128 6.38 -14.72 -8.88
N LYS A 129 6.01 -14.43 -10.13
CA LYS A 129 4.93 -13.49 -10.48
C LYS A 129 3.64 -13.72 -9.68
N HIS A 130 3.15 -14.95 -9.65
CA HIS A 130 1.96 -15.29 -8.88
C HIS A 130 2.16 -15.12 -7.37
N GLN A 131 3.32 -15.51 -6.84
CA GLN A 131 3.60 -15.34 -5.41
C GLN A 131 3.70 -13.87 -5.02
N LYS A 132 4.35 -13.05 -5.85
CA LYS A 132 4.42 -11.58 -5.68
C LYS A 132 3.03 -10.96 -5.63
N GLU A 133 2.12 -11.42 -6.48
CA GLU A 133 0.73 -10.97 -6.46
C GLU A 133 0.02 -11.36 -5.16
N VAL A 134 0.14 -12.61 -4.73
CA VAL A 134 -0.43 -13.08 -3.46
C VAL A 134 0.11 -12.28 -2.27
N GLU A 135 1.44 -12.09 -2.16
CA GLU A 135 2.04 -11.31 -1.07
C GLU A 135 1.62 -9.83 -1.12
N ARG A 136 1.50 -9.25 -2.32
CA ARG A 136 0.99 -7.88 -2.48
C ARG A 136 -0.45 -7.76 -2.00
N GLN A 137 -1.32 -8.71 -2.32
CA GLN A 137 -2.69 -8.71 -1.80
C GLN A 137 -2.71 -8.89 -0.28
N LYS A 138 -1.91 -9.82 0.26
CA LYS A 138 -1.78 -9.96 1.72
C LYS A 138 -1.34 -8.66 2.37
N ARG A 139 -0.32 -7.97 1.84
CA ARG A 139 0.12 -6.65 2.33
C ARG A 139 -0.98 -5.59 2.24
N LYS A 140 -1.76 -5.57 1.15
CA LYS A 140 -2.87 -4.65 0.97
C LYS A 140 -4.00 -4.86 1.99
N TYR A 141 -4.28 -6.12 2.33
CA TYR A 141 -5.35 -6.51 3.26
C TYR A 141 -4.84 -6.90 4.66
N HIS A 142 -3.57 -6.70 4.94
CA HIS A 142 -3.03 -6.85 6.29
C HIS A 142 -3.76 -5.83 7.16
N LYS A 143 -4.55 -6.30 8.14
CA LYS A 143 -5.06 -5.46 9.21
C LYS A 143 -3.84 -4.79 9.82
N LYS A 144 -3.72 -3.47 9.71
CA LYS A 144 -2.67 -2.72 10.39
C LYS A 144 -2.86 -2.98 11.89
N ILE A 145 -1.93 -3.73 12.50
CA ILE A 145 -2.03 -4.18 13.90
C ILE A 145 -1.83 -3.00 14.88
N HIS A 146 -1.48 -1.82 14.39
CA HIS A 146 -1.44 -0.60 15.19
C HIS A 146 -2.65 0.26 14.84
N PRO A 147 -3.57 0.56 15.79
CA PRO A 147 -4.38 1.75 15.62
C PRO A 147 -3.37 2.88 15.44
N LEU A 148 -3.42 3.55 14.28
CA LEU A 148 -2.66 4.78 14.09
C LEU A 148 -2.94 5.63 15.32
N LEU A 149 -1.93 6.26 15.91
CA LEU A 149 -2.09 7.08 17.11
C LEU A 149 -3.29 8.06 16.99
N TYR A 150 -3.56 8.52 15.77
CA TYR A 150 -4.76 9.25 15.33
C TYR A 150 -6.13 8.66 15.74
N GLN A 151 -6.25 7.34 15.93
CA GLN A 151 -7.47 6.67 16.40
C GLN A 151 -7.59 6.67 17.92
N LYS A 152 -6.46 6.78 18.65
CA LYS A 152 -6.45 6.90 20.11
C LYS A 152 -6.72 8.33 20.57
N ILE A 153 -6.36 9.31 19.75
CA ILE A 153 -6.57 10.73 20.04
C ILE A 153 -7.93 11.15 19.48
N PRO A 154 -8.92 11.49 20.33
CA PRO A 154 -10.23 11.94 19.90
C PRO A 154 -10.13 13.21 19.04
N VAL A 155 -11.02 13.30 18.05
CA VAL A 155 -11.20 14.52 17.28
C VAL A 155 -12.21 15.39 18.00
N LYS A 156 -11.87 16.66 18.24
CA LYS A 156 -12.81 17.65 18.76
C LYS A 156 -13.03 18.78 17.78
N VAL A 157 -14.26 19.23 17.65
CA VAL A 157 -14.61 20.43 16.86
C VAL A 157 -14.64 21.68 17.74
N SER A 158 -14.54 22.87 17.14
CA SER A 158 -14.52 24.15 17.88
C SER A 158 -15.67 24.33 18.89
N PHE A 159 -16.86 23.77 18.62
CA PHE A 159 -18.02 23.85 19.52
C PHE A 159 -17.94 22.88 20.73
N GLU A 160 -17.17 21.80 20.62
CA GLU A 160 -16.96 20.84 21.72
C GLU A 160 -15.87 21.30 22.70
N GLN A 161 -15.16 22.38 22.37
CA GLN A 161 -14.16 22.99 23.22
C GLN A 161 -14.85 23.95 24.19
N ASP A 162 -14.86 23.60 25.48
CA ASP A 162 -15.47 24.41 26.52
C ASP A 162 -14.67 25.71 26.74
N ARG A 163 -15.29 26.84 26.41
CA ARG A 163 -14.68 28.18 26.53
C ARG A 163 -14.88 28.83 27.88
N THR A 164 -15.56 28.15 28.80
CA THR A 164 -15.82 28.66 30.16
C THR A 164 -14.85 28.10 31.19
N LYS A 165 -14.06 27.10 30.81
CA LYS A 165 -13.09 26.42 31.68
C LYS A 165 -11.67 26.74 31.26
N SER A 166 -10.87 27.16 32.23
CA SER A 166 -9.42 27.31 32.09
C SER A 166 -8.72 25.97 32.00
N GLY A 167 -7.54 25.96 31.37
CA GLY A 167 -6.72 24.77 31.24
C GLY A 167 -7.02 23.95 29.98
N ASN A 168 -7.94 24.41 29.12
CA ASN A 168 -8.11 23.86 27.78
C ASN A 168 -7.19 24.64 26.83
N ILE A 169 -6.10 24.01 26.39
CA ILE A 169 -5.02 24.68 25.68
C ILE A 169 -5.00 24.27 24.21
N GLN A 170 -5.05 25.23 23.31
CA GLN A 170 -4.71 25.03 21.90
C GLN A 170 -3.21 25.22 21.69
N ILE A 171 -2.58 24.28 20.98
CA ILE A 171 -1.16 24.33 20.69
C ILE A 171 -0.89 24.34 19.18
N ASP A 172 0.14 25.06 18.78
CA ASP A 172 0.59 25.16 17.39
C ASP A 172 2.10 25.39 17.31
N LEU A 173 2.72 25.07 16.18
CA LEU A 173 4.12 25.38 15.89
C LEU A 173 4.20 26.40 14.76
N VAL A 174 4.93 27.48 15.01
CA VAL A 174 5.19 28.51 14.01
C VAL A 174 6.66 28.48 13.61
N GLU A 175 6.89 28.33 12.31
CA GLU A 175 8.22 28.15 11.73
C GLU A 175 8.91 29.47 11.44
N HIS A 176 10.14 29.64 11.95
CA HIS A 176 11.01 30.80 11.65
C HIS A 176 12.03 30.48 10.56
N CYS A 177 11.58 29.91 9.44
CA CYS A 177 12.45 29.46 8.36
C CYS A 177 12.65 30.50 7.23
N GLY A 178 12.15 31.73 7.39
CA GLY A 178 12.23 32.76 6.34
C GLY A 178 11.65 32.27 5.01
N SER A 179 12.42 32.40 3.92
CA SER A 179 12.01 31.98 2.57
C SER A 179 12.31 30.50 2.24
N SER A 180 12.97 29.75 3.13
CA SER A 180 13.40 28.38 2.86
C SER A 180 13.25 27.48 4.10
N ALA A 181 12.44 26.43 3.97
CA ALA A 181 12.30 25.39 5.00
C ALA A 181 13.47 24.38 5.03
N ALA A 182 14.61 24.69 4.39
CA ALA A 182 15.78 23.82 4.36
C ALA A 182 16.73 24.13 5.55
N GLY A 183 17.11 23.08 6.29
CA GLY A 183 18.01 23.19 7.45
C GLY A 183 17.27 23.16 8.79
N GLU A 184 17.99 23.44 9.87
CA GLU A 184 17.39 23.60 11.20
C GLU A 184 17.09 25.07 11.46
N TYR A 185 15.87 25.33 11.95
CA TYR A 185 15.41 26.65 12.33
C TYR A 185 14.62 26.57 13.63
N ILE A 186 14.49 27.71 14.30
CA ILE A 186 13.70 27.82 15.52
C ILE A 186 12.22 27.77 15.14
N ASN A 187 11.44 27.06 15.93
CA ASN A 187 9.99 27.08 15.88
C ASN A 187 9.47 27.62 17.21
N THR A 188 8.48 28.49 17.18
CA THR A 188 7.78 28.86 18.40
C THR A 188 6.67 27.84 18.62
N LEU A 189 6.72 27.15 19.74
CA LEU A 189 5.60 26.39 20.28
C LEU A 189 4.66 27.37 20.98
N SER A 190 3.57 27.69 20.31
CA SER A 190 2.53 28.57 20.81
C SER A 190 1.48 27.79 21.56
N ASN A 191 1.20 28.21 22.79
CA ASN A 191 0.22 27.60 23.66
C ASN A 191 -0.80 28.68 24.04
N THR A 192 -2.09 28.44 23.79
CA THR A 192 -3.16 29.39 24.05
C THR A 192 -4.27 28.76 24.89
N ASP A 193 -4.60 29.36 26.03
CA ASP A 193 -5.81 28.97 26.77
C ASP A 193 -7.07 29.48 26.07
N ILE A 194 -8.06 28.60 25.95
CA ILE A 194 -9.31 28.88 25.23
C ILE A 194 -10.23 29.85 26.00
N CYS A 195 -10.21 29.81 27.34
CA CYS A 195 -11.11 30.59 28.19
C CYS A 195 -10.65 32.05 28.33
N PHE A 196 -9.39 32.24 28.73
CA PHE A 196 -8.80 33.56 28.98
C PHE A 196 -8.05 34.14 27.79
N GLY A 197 -7.71 33.32 26.79
CA GLY A 197 -6.83 33.74 25.71
C GLY A 197 -5.40 34.02 26.19
N TRP A 198 -5.00 33.48 27.34
CA TRP A 198 -3.61 33.55 27.81
C TRP A 198 -2.71 32.82 26.82
N TRP A 199 -1.56 33.41 26.50
CA TRP A 199 -0.63 32.85 25.52
C TRP A 199 0.77 32.74 26.12
N GLU A 200 1.41 31.59 25.95
CA GLU A 200 2.85 31.42 26.16
C GLU A 200 3.49 30.78 24.93
N GLY A 201 4.62 31.37 24.53
CA GLY A 201 5.52 30.82 23.52
C GLY A 201 6.72 30.14 24.16
N GLU A 202 7.17 29.04 23.57
CA GLU A 202 8.46 28.42 23.85
C GLU A 202 9.24 28.26 22.55
N ALA A 203 10.50 28.70 22.53
CA ALA A 203 11.35 28.52 21.36
C ALA A 203 11.93 27.10 21.34
N VAL A 204 11.65 26.37 20.27
CA VAL A 204 12.09 24.98 20.08
C VAL A 204 12.92 24.89 18.81
N MET A 205 14.16 24.39 18.92
CA MET A 205 15.01 24.18 17.75
C MET A 205 14.52 22.98 16.94
N GLY A 206 14.19 23.18 15.66
CA GLY A 206 13.66 22.14 14.77
C GLY A 206 12.27 21.63 15.17
N ARG A 207 11.81 20.56 14.51
CA ARG A 207 10.45 19.99 14.66
C ARG A 207 10.45 18.59 15.27
N SER A 208 11.41 18.29 16.13
CA SER A 208 11.52 16.97 16.75
C SER A 208 10.46 16.77 17.84
N GLN A 209 9.82 15.60 17.84
CA GLN A 209 8.76 15.22 18.78
C GLN A 209 9.18 15.33 20.25
N GLU A 210 10.42 14.95 20.58
CA GLU A 210 10.97 15.04 21.93
C GLU A 210 11.12 16.50 22.37
N ARG A 211 11.75 17.35 21.56
CA ARG A 211 11.91 18.78 21.91
C ARG A 211 10.57 19.50 22.02
N THR A 212 9.57 19.14 21.20
CA THR A 212 8.21 19.68 21.34
C THR A 212 7.59 19.32 22.69
N GLN A 213 7.75 18.08 23.17
CA GLN A 213 7.25 17.67 24.49
C GLN A 213 8.00 18.37 25.64
N ILE A 214 9.32 18.53 25.53
CA ILE A 214 10.13 19.28 26.51
C ILE A 214 9.67 20.74 26.54
N GLY A 215 9.54 21.37 25.37
CA GLY A 215 9.10 22.76 25.27
C GLY A 215 7.71 22.97 25.86
N LEU A 216 6.79 22.03 25.65
CA LEU A 216 5.46 22.06 26.23
C LEU A 216 5.50 21.92 27.77
N SER A 217 6.41 21.10 28.30
CA SER A 217 6.61 20.96 29.75
C SER A 217 7.17 22.24 30.37
N LEU A 218 8.11 22.92 29.68
CA LEU A 218 8.66 24.21 30.10
C LEU A 218 7.60 25.31 30.08
N ALA A 219 6.81 25.40 29.01
CA ALA A 219 5.71 26.34 28.90
C ALA A 219 4.66 26.13 30.01
N ARG A 220 4.29 24.87 30.27
CA ARG A 220 3.38 24.51 31.37
C ARG A 220 3.94 24.89 32.74
N GLY A 221 5.25 24.75 32.97
CA GLY A 221 5.88 25.12 34.24
C GLY A 221 5.84 26.62 34.56
N ARG A 222 5.71 27.48 33.54
CA ARG A 222 5.52 28.93 33.71
C ARG A 222 4.05 29.33 33.73
N TRP A 223 3.14 28.40 33.46
CA TRP A 223 1.75 28.68 33.25
C TRP A 223 1.04 28.99 34.57
N PRO A 224 0.20 30.04 34.64
CA PRO A 224 -0.41 30.47 35.90
C PRO A 224 -1.60 29.62 36.38
N PHE A 225 -2.00 28.59 35.63
CA PHE A 225 -3.13 27.70 35.95
C PHE A 225 -2.90 26.27 35.47
N ASP A 226 -3.60 25.31 36.07
CA ASP A 226 -3.48 23.90 35.73
C ASP A 226 -4.07 23.58 34.37
N TRP A 227 -3.36 22.72 33.63
CA TRP A 227 -3.80 22.23 32.34
C TRP A 227 -4.76 21.06 32.54
N SER A 228 -5.87 21.07 31.82
CA SER A 228 -6.87 19.99 31.79
C SER A 228 -6.83 19.23 30.48
N GLU A 229 -6.65 19.93 29.35
CA GLU A 229 -6.64 19.32 28.03
C GLU A 229 -5.72 20.07 27.07
N ILE A 230 -5.07 19.32 26.19
CA ILE A 230 -4.28 19.84 25.09
C ILE A 230 -5.00 19.52 23.77
N HIS A 231 -5.11 20.51 22.90
CA HIS A 231 -5.71 20.41 21.58
C HIS A 231 -4.70 20.83 20.51
N SER A 232 -4.26 19.89 19.66
CA SER A 232 -3.34 20.17 18.56
C SER A 232 -4.01 20.08 17.21
N ASP A 233 -3.32 20.56 16.17
CA ASP A 233 -3.63 20.17 14.80
C ASP A 233 -3.20 18.70 14.53
N ASN A 234 -3.14 18.31 13.25
CA ASN A 234 -2.73 16.96 12.85
C ASN A 234 -1.23 16.84 12.53
N ASP A 235 -0.40 17.82 12.93
CA ASP A 235 1.05 17.80 12.72
C ASP A 235 1.72 16.61 13.44
N THR A 236 2.65 15.99 12.74
CA THR A 236 3.54 14.92 13.23
C THR A 236 4.40 15.33 14.43
N ALA A 237 4.65 16.63 14.63
CA ALA A 237 5.33 17.15 15.82
C ALA A 237 4.50 16.97 17.11
N PHE A 238 3.16 16.89 16.99
CA PHE A 238 2.24 16.69 18.12
C PHE A 238 1.63 15.28 18.15
N ILE A 239 1.29 14.73 16.98
CA ILE A 239 0.70 13.40 16.87
C ILE A 239 1.80 12.33 16.95
N ASN A 240 2.31 12.11 18.17
CA ASN A 240 3.34 11.12 18.46
C ASN A 240 3.21 10.50 19.87
N TRP A 241 3.94 9.41 20.10
CA TRP A 241 3.88 8.69 21.39
C TRP A 241 4.50 9.47 22.54
N HIS A 242 5.44 10.39 22.31
CA HIS A 242 6.01 11.21 23.37
C HIS A 242 4.94 12.10 24.00
N LEU A 243 4.21 12.86 23.18
CA LEU A 243 3.15 13.73 23.67
C LEU A 243 1.96 12.93 24.21
N PHE A 244 1.55 11.85 23.52
CA PHE A 244 0.46 11.01 24.01
C PHE A 244 0.77 10.41 25.39
N ASN A 245 1.98 9.88 25.61
CA ASN A 245 2.37 9.31 26.89
C ASN A 245 2.53 10.39 27.97
N TYR A 246 3.02 11.58 27.61
CA TYR A 246 3.08 12.72 28.50
C TYR A 246 1.67 13.09 29.01
N CYS A 247 0.70 13.22 28.10
CA CYS A 247 -0.68 13.52 28.50
C CYS A 247 -1.28 12.42 29.38
N GLN A 248 -1.05 11.14 29.05
CA GLN A 248 -1.54 10.02 29.87
C GLN A 248 -0.92 9.99 31.27
N LYS A 249 0.39 10.22 31.38
CA LYS A 249 1.11 10.24 32.66
C LYS A 249 0.60 11.34 33.58
N ASP A 250 0.33 12.51 33.01
CA ASP A 250 -0.06 13.70 33.76
C ASP A 250 -1.58 13.90 33.81
N GLN A 251 -2.35 12.89 33.37
CA GLN A 251 -3.82 12.88 33.34
C GLN A 251 -4.44 14.06 32.57
N LEU A 252 -3.74 14.52 31.53
CA LEU A 252 -4.23 15.56 30.61
C LEU A 252 -5.08 14.91 29.51
N GLY A 253 -6.21 15.55 29.21
CA GLY A 253 -6.94 15.28 27.98
C GLY A 253 -6.05 15.58 26.77
N PHE A 254 -6.14 14.77 25.72
CA PHE A 254 -5.49 15.08 24.45
C PHE A 254 -6.48 14.89 23.31
N SER A 255 -6.71 15.94 22.55
CA SER A 255 -7.58 15.92 21.37
C SER A 255 -6.92 16.59 20.18
N ARG A 256 -7.50 16.39 19.00
CA ARG A 256 -6.99 16.96 17.74
C ARG A 256 -8.08 17.54 16.87
N SER A 257 -7.70 18.43 15.97
CA SER A 257 -8.60 19.02 14.97
C SER A 257 -8.98 18.04 13.86
N ARG A 258 -10.06 18.35 13.13
CA ARG A 258 -10.40 17.62 11.90
C ARG A 258 -9.40 17.96 10.79
N PRO A 259 -9.07 17.00 9.90
CA PRO A 259 -8.22 17.28 8.75
C PRO A 259 -8.77 18.44 7.90
N TYR A 260 -7.91 19.39 7.55
CA TYR A 260 -8.21 20.55 6.69
C TYR A 260 -9.31 21.49 7.20
N LYS A 261 -9.48 21.61 8.53
CA LYS A 261 -10.44 22.54 9.16
C LYS A 261 -9.75 23.57 10.05
N LYS A 262 -9.42 24.73 9.47
CA LYS A 262 -8.74 25.85 10.16
C LYS A 262 -9.48 26.37 11.40
N ASN A 263 -10.82 26.37 11.36
CA ASN A 263 -11.64 26.91 12.45
C ASN A 263 -11.55 26.11 13.76
N ASP A 264 -11.01 24.88 13.75
CA ASP A 264 -10.90 24.07 14.96
C ASP A 264 -9.73 24.56 15.87
N ASN A 265 -8.74 25.31 15.33
CA ASN A 265 -7.57 25.86 16.05
C ASN A 265 -7.49 27.41 15.98
N CYS A 266 -8.62 28.08 15.82
CA CYS A 266 -8.64 29.51 15.50
C CYS A 266 -8.05 30.44 16.57
N LEU A 267 -8.06 30.05 17.85
CA LEU A 267 -7.60 30.93 18.94
C LEU A 267 -6.08 30.97 19.00
N VAL A 268 -5.41 29.82 18.87
CA VAL A 268 -3.95 29.79 18.76
C VAL A 268 -3.48 30.44 17.46
N GLU A 269 -4.18 30.22 16.34
CA GLU A 269 -3.87 30.93 15.09
C GLU A 269 -3.98 32.45 15.26
N GLN A 270 -5.04 32.95 15.90
CA GLN A 270 -5.20 34.39 16.19
C GLN A 270 -4.05 34.92 17.05
N LYS A 271 -3.63 34.17 18.07
CA LYS A 271 -2.54 34.59 18.98
C LYS A 271 -1.18 34.54 18.30
N ASN A 272 -0.92 33.59 17.41
CA ASN A 272 0.31 33.56 16.61
C ASN A 272 0.44 34.86 15.81
N TRP A 273 -0.65 35.33 15.20
CA TRP A 273 -0.64 36.62 14.50
C TRP A 273 -0.41 37.83 15.42
N ALA A 274 -1.01 37.86 16.62
CA ALA A 274 -0.94 39.00 17.52
C ALA A 274 0.36 39.06 18.35
N CYS A 275 0.82 37.91 18.85
CA CYS A 275 1.92 37.82 19.81
C CYS A 275 3.27 37.57 19.11
N GLU A 276 3.29 36.90 17.97
CA GLU A 276 4.54 36.51 17.34
C GLU A 276 5.01 37.52 16.29
N LYS A 277 4.09 38.06 15.47
CA LYS A 277 4.44 39.13 14.52
C LYS A 277 4.83 40.43 15.20
N VAL A 278 4.32 40.70 16.40
CA VAL A 278 4.61 41.95 17.13
C VAL A 278 5.90 41.83 17.94
N ARG A 279 6.23 40.65 18.48
CA ARG A 279 7.36 40.50 19.43
C ARG A 279 8.71 40.28 18.75
N TRP A 280 8.76 39.75 17.52
CA TRP A 280 10.00 39.57 16.76
C TRP A 280 10.41 40.76 15.88
N LEU A 281 9.51 41.72 15.63
CA LEU A 281 9.85 43.00 14.98
C LEU A 281 10.49 44.01 15.95
N SER A 282 10.48 43.75 17.26
CA SER A 282 11.10 44.62 18.26
C SER A 282 12.52 44.20 18.67
N ALA A 283 13.03 43.11 18.09
CA ALA A 283 14.35 42.54 18.40
C ALA A 283 15.30 42.55 17.19
N VAL A 284 15.07 43.44 16.22
CA VAL A 284 15.99 43.79 15.13
C VAL A 284 16.27 45.29 15.19
#